data_AF-K1SNS0-F1
#
_entry.id   AF-K1SNS0-F1
#
_cell.length_a   1.000
_cell.length_b   1.000
_cell.length_c   1.000
_cell.angle_alpha   90.00
_cell.angle_beta   90.00
_cell.angle_gamma   90.00
#
_symmetry.space_group_name_H-M   'P 1'
#
loop_
_entity.id
_entity.type
_entity.pdbx_description
1 polymer ?
#
loop_
_entity_poly.entity_id
_entity_poly.type
_entity_poly.pdbx_seq_one_letter_code
_entity_poly.pdbx_strand_id
1 'polypeptide(L)'
;MVLERGLDVDSRKKKVRTFWEKGILDTECNVQFGEGGAGTFSDGKLNTGVNNPLSKTVFEEFVRHGAPEEIMYEAKPHIGTDKLSETVKNIRNDIISLGGEVIFGAKFCGYDTENGLELKP
;
A
#
# COMPACT_ATOMS: atom_id res chain seq x y z
N MET A 1 1.39 3.26 14.86
CA MET A 1 0.04 3.01 14.31
C MET A 1 -0.01 3.56 12.90
N VAL A 2 -0.56 2.78 11.96
CA VAL A 2 -0.84 3.17 10.57
C VAL A 2 -2.35 3.14 10.37
N LEU A 3 -2.91 4.22 9.84
CA LEU A 3 -4.33 4.32 9.48
C LEU A 3 -4.46 4.23 7.96
N GLU A 4 -5.29 3.31 7.48
CA GLU A 4 -5.63 3.18 6.07
C GLU A 4 -7.14 3.33 5.90
N ARG A 5 -7.55 4.25 5.01
CA ARG A 5 -8.97 4.54 4.77
C ARG A 5 -9.70 3.37 4.10
N GLY A 6 -9.01 2.65 3.22
CA GLY A 6 -9.55 1.47 2.55
C GLY A 6 -9.36 0.20 3.38
N LEU A 7 -9.62 -0.94 2.75
CA LEU A 7 -9.55 -2.24 3.38
C LEU A 7 -8.21 -2.95 3.12
N ASP A 8 -8.00 -4.06 3.83
CA ASP A 8 -6.93 -5.03 3.53
C ASP A 8 -7.00 -5.50 2.07
N VAL A 9 -5.88 -5.97 1.54
CA VAL A 9 -5.71 -6.25 0.11
C VAL A 9 -6.68 -7.33 -0.40
N ASP A 10 -7.05 -8.30 0.42
CA ASP A 10 -7.96 -9.38 0.03
C ASP A 10 -9.40 -8.88 -0.06
N SER A 11 -9.84 -8.09 0.92
CA SER A 11 -11.14 -7.42 0.90
C SER A 11 -11.22 -6.36 -0.21
N ARG A 12 -10.13 -5.61 -0.41
CA ARG A 12 -9.99 -4.59 -1.46
C ARG A 12 -10.10 -5.18 -2.85
N LYS A 13 -9.46 -6.33 -3.12
CA LYS A 13 -9.59 -7.05 -4.39
C LYS A 13 -11.05 -7.37 -4.72
N LYS A 14 -11.87 -7.73 -3.73
CA LYS A 14 -13.32 -7.98 -3.93
C LYS A 14 -14.08 -6.71 -4.28
N LYS A 15 -13.76 -5.58 -3.64
CA LYS A 15 -14.37 -4.26 -3.93
C LYS A 15 -14.04 -3.79 -5.34
N VAL A 16 -12.76 -3.85 -5.71
CA VAL A 16 -12.30 -3.50 -7.06
C VAL A 16 -12.93 -4.39 -8.14
N ARG A 17 -13.00 -5.71 -7.89
CA ARG A 17 -13.69 -6.64 -8.81
C ARG A 17 -15.17 -6.30 -8.98
N THR A 18 -15.86 -5.98 -7.88
CA THR A 18 -17.27 -5.58 -7.92
C THR A 18 -17.47 -4.33 -8.79
N PHE A 19 -16.55 -3.36 -8.69
CA PHE A 19 -16.58 -2.18 -9.56
C PHE A 19 -16.36 -2.55 -11.03
N TRP A 20 -15.36 -3.36 -11.36
CA TRP A 20 -15.09 -3.77 -12.75
C TRP A 20 -16.21 -4.59 -13.38
N GLU A 21 -16.84 -5.48 -12.61
CA GLU A 21 -17.89 -6.37 -13.12
C GLU A 21 -19.28 -5.72 -13.16
N LYS A 22 -19.59 -4.84 -12.19
CA LYS A 22 -20.95 -4.33 -11.97
C LYS A 22 -21.07 -2.81 -12.08
N GLY A 23 -19.96 -2.09 -12.23
CA GLY A 23 -19.94 -0.62 -12.22
C GLY A 23 -20.20 0.02 -10.86
N ILE A 24 -20.24 -0.76 -9.78
CA ILE A 24 -20.53 -0.27 -8.42
C ILE A 24 -19.23 0.16 -7.75
N LEU A 25 -18.99 1.47 -7.68
CA LEU A 25 -17.80 2.04 -7.07
C LEU A 25 -17.97 2.18 -5.55
N ASP A 26 -16.97 1.71 -4.81
CA ASP A 26 -16.79 2.05 -3.39
C ASP A 26 -15.78 3.21 -3.29
N THR A 27 -16.22 4.35 -2.77
CA THR A 27 -15.41 5.59 -2.70
C THR A 27 -14.34 5.55 -1.61
N GLU A 28 -14.45 4.63 -0.65
CA GLU A 28 -13.49 4.45 0.44
C GLU A 28 -12.50 3.31 0.17
N CYS A 29 -12.86 2.33 -0.67
CA CYS A 29 -12.00 1.21 -1.01
C CYS A 29 -12.03 0.88 -2.51
N ASN A 30 -10.99 1.25 -3.24
CA ASN A 30 -10.91 1.13 -4.70
C ASN A 30 -9.46 1.00 -5.20
N VAL A 31 -9.23 1.14 -6.50
CA VAL A 31 -7.89 1.05 -7.11
C VAL A 31 -6.90 2.07 -6.54
N GLN A 32 -7.36 3.17 -5.93
CA GLN A 32 -6.51 4.18 -5.29
C GLN A 32 -6.37 3.97 -3.78
N PHE A 33 -7.44 3.54 -3.11
CA PHE A 33 -7.52 3.48 -1.64
C PHE A 33 -7.62 2.06 -1.07
N GLY A 34 -6.88 1.80 0.00
CA GLY A 34 -6.71 0.50 0.65
C GLY A 34 -5.25 0.03 0.66
N GLU A 35 -5.01 -1.15 1.25
CA GLU A 35 -3.67 -1.68 1.51
C GLU A 35 -2.74 -1.61 0.28
N GLY A 36 -1.56 -1.00 0.46
CA GLY A 36 -0.54 -0.77 -0.58
C GLY A 36 -0.85 0.40 -1.54
N GLY A 37 -1.91 1.16 -1.28
CA GLY A 37 -2.26 2.37 -2.03
C GLY A 37 -2.47 2.11 -3.52
N ALA A 38 -2.20 3.11 -4.36
CA ALA A 38 -2.34 2.99 -5.81
C ALA A 38 -1.37 1.97 -6.44
N GLY A 39 -0.25 1.65 -5.76
CA GLY A 39 0.75 0.72 -6.26
C GLY A 39 0.23 -0.70 -6.43
N THR A 40 -0.65 -1.17 -5.55
CA THR A 40 -1.14 -2.55 -5.50
C THR A 40 -1.78 -3.06 -6.80
N PHE A 41 -2.41 -2.17 -7.58
CA PHE A 41 -3.07 -2.49 -8.85
C PHE A 41 -2.28 -2.01 -10.08
N SER A 42 -0.99 -1.68 -9.90
CA SER A 42 -0.06 -1.31 -10.97
C SER A 42 0.79 -2.50 -11.41
N ASP A 43 1.61 -2.33 -12.45
CA ASP A 43 2.58 -3.37 -12.87
C ASP A 43 3.76 -3.55 -11.89
N GLY A 44 3.87 -2.69 -10.86
CA GLY A 44 4.91 -2.77 -9.84
C GLY A 44 6.31 -2.36 -10.30
N LYS A 45 6.45 -1.50 -11.32
CA LYS A 45 7.72 -0.86 -11.69
C LYS A 45 8.30 -0.06 -10.53
N LEU A 46 9.59 -0.24 -10.25
CA LEU A 46 10.29 0.41 -9.13
C LEU A 46 11.26 1.53 -9.57
N ASN A 47 11.10 2.05 -10.79
CA ASN A 47 11.99 3.07 -11.34
C ASN A 47 11.67 4.44 -10.71
N THR A 48 12.59 5.01 -9.92
CA THR A 48 12.36 6.28 -9.21
C THR A 48 12.92 7.50 -9.94
N GLY A 49 13.72 7.32 -11.01
CA GLY A 49 14.40 8.40 -11.72
C GLY A 49 15.46 9.15 -10.89
N VAL A 50 15.67 8.73 -9.64
CA VAL A 50 16.53 9.37 -8.64
C VAL A 50 17.51 8.34 -8.10
N ASN A 51 18.79 8.70 -8.06
CA ASN A 51 19.82 7.87 -7.44
C ASN A 51 19.88 8.16 -5.93
N ASN A 52 19.14 7.38 -5.13
CA ASN A 52 19.13 7.50 -3.68
C ASN A 52 19.68 6.21 -3.04
N PRO A 53 20.66 6.28 -2.12
CA PRO A 53 21.18 5.11 -1.41
C PRO A 53 20.10 4.29 -0.68
N LEU A 54 19.02 4.93 -0.21
CA LEU A 54 17.92 4.27 0.48
C LEU A 54 17.06 3.40 -0.43
N SER A 55 17.14 3.56 -1.76
CA SER A 55 16.42 2.68 -2.71
C SER A 55 16.83 1.21 -2.52
N LYS A 56 18.10 0.95 -2.19
CA LYS A 56 18.59 -0.40 -1.94
C LYS A 56 17.90 -1.02 -0.73
N THR A 57 17.77 -0.28 0.37
CA THR A 57 17.07 -0.73 1.58
C THR A 57 15.61 -1.05 1.29
N VAL A 58 14.93 -0.24 0.47
CA VAL A 58 13.54 -0.51 0.06
C VAL A 58 13.44 -1.83 -0.71
N PHE A 59 14.38 -2.11 -1.62
CA PHE A 59 14.37 -3.35 -2.40
C PHE A 59 14.69 -4.57 -1.54
N GLU A 60 15.66 -4.46 -0.63
CA GLU A 60 15.98 -5.50 0.36
C GLU A 60 14.75 -5.84 1.22
N GLU A 61 14.01 -4.83 1.67
CA GLU A 61 12.76 -5.02 2.40
C GLU A 61 11.68 -5.67 1.54
N PHE A 62 11.52 -5.28 0.26
CA PHE A 62 10.57 -5.96 -0.62
C PHE A 62 10.92 -7.44 -0.80
N VAL A 63 12.19 -7.77 -1.04
CA VAL A 63 12.65 -9.16 -1.17
C VAL A 63 12.43 -9.95 0.12
N ARG A 64 12.76 -9.36 1.28
CA ARG A 64 12.50 -9.95 2.61
C ARG A 64 11.04 -10.33 2.82
N HIS A 65 10.12 -9.64 2.16
CA HIS A 65 8.68 -9.87 2.23
C HIS A 65 8.09 -10.59 1.00
N GLY A 66 8.92 -11.22 0.18
CA GLY A 66 8.48 -12.12 -0.90
C GLY A 66 8.40 -11.49 -2.29
N ALA A 67 8.97 -10.30 -2.49
CA ALA A 67 9.23 -9.81 -3.83
C ALA A 67 10.35 -10.62 -4.52
N PRO A 68 10.40 -10.64 -5.86
CA PRO A 68 11.43 -11.37 -6.60
C PRO A 68 12.85 -10.85 -6.29
N GLU A 69 13.83 -11.74 -6.09
CA GLU A 69 15.23 -11.34 -5.84
C GLU A 69 15.84 -10.58 -7.02
N GLU A 70 15.30 -10.80 -8.23
CA GLU A 70 15.70 -10.15 -9.47
C GLU A 70 15.63 -8.63 -9.40
N ILE A 71 14.74 -8.06 -8.58
CA ILE A 71 14.59 -6.61 -8.44
C ILE A 71 15.86 -5.92 -7.91
N MET A 72 16.77 -6.66 -7.29
CA MET A 72 18.04 -6.14 -6.75
C MET A 72 19.06 -5.82 -7.83
N TYR A 73 18.96 -6.43 -9.02
CA TYR A 73 19.98 -6.31 -10.07
C TYR A 73 19.42 -6.03 -11.46
N GLU A 74 18.10 -6.14 -11.68
CA GLU A 74 17.48 -5.72 -12.93
C GLU A 74 17.66 -4.21 -13.17
N ALA A 75 17.95 -3.83 -14.42
CA ALA A 75 18.06 -2.43 -14.81
C ALA A 75 16.71 -1.69 -14.81
N LYS A 76 15.59 -2.43 -14.93
CA LYS A 76 14.21 -1.91 -14.90
C LYS A 76 13.35 -2.82 -14.01
N PRO A 77 13.59 -2.80 -12.69
CA PRO A 77 13.01 -3.76 -11.76
C PRO A 77 11.48 -3.65 -11.69
N HIS A 78 10.83 -4.80 -11.59
CA HIS A 78 9.37 -4.92 -11.51
C HIS A 78 8.97 -6.07 -10.58
N ILE A 79 8.01 -5.84 -9.69
CA ILE A 79 7.49 -6.89 -8.78
C ILE A 79 6.35 -7.67 -9.43
N GLY A 80 5.52 -7.01 -10.24
CA GLY A 80 4.26 -7.56 -10.77
C GLY A 80 3.11 -7.42 -9.78
N THR A 81 1.89 -7.17 -10.29
CA THR A 81 0.69 -6.85 -9.51
C THR A 81 0.33 -7.91 -8.46
N ASP A 82 0.36 -9.18 -8.84
CA ASP A 82 -0.04 -10.29 -7.96
C ASP A 82 0.95 -10.47 -6.81
N LYS A 83 2.25 -10.38 -7.10
CA LYS A 83 3.31 -10.48 -6.08
C LYS A 83 3.33 -9.25 -5.18
N LEU A 84 3.12 -8.06 -5.73
CA LEU A 84 3.12 -6.81 -4.94
C LEU A 84 2.03 -6.82 -3.88
N SER A 85 0.84 -7.33 -4.21
CA SER A 85 -0.24 -7.50 -3.22
C SER A 85 0.19 -8.36 -2.03
N GLU A 86 0.88 -9.46 -2.29
CA GLU A 86 1.37 -10.38 -1.26
C GLU A 86 2.54 -9.78 -0.47
N THR A 87 3.48 -9.12 -1.17
CA THR A 87 4.61 -8.42 -0.53
C THR A 87 4.12 -7.37 0.47
N VAL A 88 3.15 -6.53 0.09
CA VAL A 88 2.58 -5.52 1.00
C VAL A 88 1.88 -6.17 2.19
N LYS A 89 1.12 -7.25 1.96
CA LYS A 89 0.46 -8.01 3.02
C LYS A 89 1.47 -8.57 4.03
N ASN A 90 2.60 -9.07 3.54
CA ASN A 90 3.70 -9.56 4.37
C ASN A 90 4.37 -8.45 5.17
N ILE A 91 4.61 -7.27 4.56
CA ILE A 91 5.10 -6.08 5.27
C ILE A 91 4.15 -5.71 6.41
N ARG A 92 2.84 -5.68 6.17
CA ARG A 92 1.85 -5.44 7.24
C ARG A 92 1.98 -6.47 8.36
N ASN A 93 2.08 -7.75 8.03
CA ASN A 93 2.20 -8.81 9.03
C ASN A 93 3.48 -8.65 9.88
N ASP A 94 4.61 -8.26 9.27
CA ASP A 94 5.87 -8.00 9.99
C ASP A 94 5.71 -6.81 10.94
N ILE A 95 5.13 -5.69 10.46
CA ILE A 95 4.81 -4.52 11.30
C ILE A 95 3.99 -4.93 12.52
N ILE A 96 2.95 -5.75 12.35
CA ILE A 96 2.10 -6.24 13.44
C ILE A 96 2.91 -7.13 14.41
N SER A 97 3.74 -8.02 13.88
CA SER A 97 4.58 -8.91 14.70
C SER A 97 5.59 -8.16 15.57
N LEU A 98 6.04 -6.99 15.11
CA LEU A 98 6.94 -6.09 15.82
C LEU A 98 6.22 -5.19 16.84
N GLY A 99 4.92 -5.41 17.07
CA GLY A 99 4.09 -4.62 18.00
C GLY A 99 3.51 -3.35 17.38
N GLY A 100 3.63 -3.16 16.07
CA GLY A 100 2.92 -2.13 15.33
C GLY A 100 1.44 -2.45 15.17
N GLU A 101 0.68 -1.43 14.76
CA GLU A 101 -0.76 -1.54 14.53
C GLU A 101 -1.09 -0.96 13.16
N VAL A 102 -1.93 -1.66 12.40
CA VAL A 102 -2.47 -1.23 11.11
C VAL A 102 -3.99 -1.32 11.17
N ILE A 103 -4.66 -0.18 11.10
CA ILE A 103 -6.12 -0.07 11.20
C ILE A 103 -6.69 0.27 9.83
N PHE A 104 -7.48 -0.65 9.28
CA PHE A 104 -8.20 -0.48 8.01
C PHE A 104 -9.58 0.13 8.22
N GLY A 105 -10.15 0.71 7.16
CA GLY A 105 -11.42 1.43 7.23
C GLY A 105 -11.34 2.72 8.06
N ALA A 106 -10.13 3.23 8.28
CA ALA A 106 -9.83 4.37 9.14
C ALA A 106 -9.36 5.56 8.31
N LYS A 107 -10.30 6.45 7.97
CA LYS A 107 -9.99 7.72 7.31
C LYS A 107 -9.61 8.76 8.36
N PHE A 108 -8.39 9.29 8.26
CA PHE A 108 -8.00 10.46 9.04
C PHE A 108 -8.80 11.68 8.57
N CYS A 109 -9.55 12.31 9.48
CA CYS A 109 -10.43 13.43 9.17
C CYS A 109 -9.90 14.79 9.64
N GLY A 110 -8.87 14.80 10.48
CA GLY A 110 -8.34 16.03 11.07
C GLY A 110 -7.66 15.77 12.40
N TYR A 111 -7.10 16.83 12.97
CA TYR A 111 -6.49 16.84 14.29
C TYR A 111 -6.80 18.18 14.95
N ASP A 112 -6.98 18.15 16.27
CA ASP A 112 -7.10 19.37 17.07
C ASP A 112 -5.71 19.91 17.37
N THR A 113 -5.57 21.24 17.38
CA THR A 113 -4.35 21.92 17.83
C THR A 113 -4.70 22.86 18.96
N GLU A 114 -3.91 22.86 20.02
CA GLU A 114 -4.14 23.74 21.19
C GLU A 114 -4.07 25.24 20.85
N ASN A 115 -3.65 25.62 19.63
CA ASN A 115 -3.52 27.01 19.17
C ASN A 115 -4.33 27.36 17.90
N GLY A 116 -5.47 26.70 17.69
CA GLY A 116 -6.54 27.22 16.82
C GLY A 116 -6.33 27.06 15.31
N LEU A 117 -7.01 26.05 14.77
CA LEU A 117 -7.81 26.17 13.55
C LEU A 117 -8.67 24.91 13.44
N GLU A 118 -9.97 25.07 13.68
CA GLU A 118 -10.99 24.05 13.38
C GLU A 118 -10.94 23.69 11.90
N LEU A 119 -10.92 22.39 11.61
CA LEU A 119 -11.30 21.88 10.28
C LEU A 119 -12.79 21.55 10.33
N LYS A 120 -13.59 22.34 9.60
CA LYS A 120 -14.99 21.99 9.31
C LYS A 120 -15.05 20.73 8.43
N PRO A 121 -16.14 19.94 8.57
CA PRO A 121 -16.32 18.66 7.86
C PRO A 121 -16.33 18.77 6.33
#